data_AF-K1UPW9-F1
#
_entry.id   AF-K1UPW9-F1
#
_cell.length_a   1.000
_cell.length_b   1.000
_cell.length_c   1.000
_cell.angle_alpha   90.00
_cell.angle_beta   90.00
_cell.angle_gamma   90.00
#
_symmetry.space_group_name_H-M   'P 1'
#
loop_
_entity.id
_entity.type
_entity.pdbx_description
1 polymer ?
#
loop_
_entity_poly.entity_id
_entity_poly.type
_entity_poly.pdbx_seq_one_letter_code
_entity_poly.pdbx_strand_id
1 'polypeptide(L)'
;MVVCSGFTLFDARLKEEYGYGVYDNVFTSADIERMLNEGNVTTSSGRRPRRIALLHCVGSRDEKVCQAHCSRVCCITGVKQAMELKRLFPDADVFNFYMDIRMFGPGYEEMYREAQQNYNIHFVRGRISEASPTYDGRLQIKAEDTLTGRPLRMSVDMLVLLVGMRANDSN
;
A
#
# COMPACT_ATOMS: atom_id res chain seq x y z
N MET A 1 -22.96 -29.05 4.42
CA MET A 1 -22.52 -27.93 5.29
C MET A 1 -21.73 -26.98 4.42
N VAL A 2 -22.14 -25.71 4.33
CA VAL A 2 -21.39 -24.67 3.61
C VAL A 2 -20.66 -23.85 4.68
N VAL A 3 -19.33 -23.77 4.59
CA VAL A 3 -18.49 -23.03 5.54
C VAL A 3 -18.07 -21.73 4.88
N CYS A 4 -18.45 -20.61 5.49
CA CYS A 4 -18.15 -19.25 5.04
C CYS A 4 -17.42 -18.46 6.15
N SER A 5 -16.32 -19.00 6.69
CA SER A 5 -15.58 -18.44 7.83
C SER A 5 -14.70 -17.22 7.49
N GLY A 6 -14.67 -16.81 6.21
CA GLY A 6 -14.01 -15.58 5.77
C GLY A 6 -12.48 -15.64 5.80
N PHE A 7 -11.85 -14.50 6.10
CA PHE A 7 -10.41 -14.32 6.16
C PHE A 7 -10.02 -13.34 7.25
N THR A 8 -8.74 -13.34 7.62
CA THR A 8 -8.15 -12.37 8.55
C THR A 8 -7.07 -11.57 7.82
N LEU A 9 -6.94 -10.28 8.13
CA LEU A 9 -5.88 -9.46 7.56
C LEU A 9 -4.53 -9.82 8.16
N PHE A 10 -3.48 -9.75 7.34
CA PHE A 10 -2.11 -9.94 7.80
C PHE A 10 -1.70 -8.82 8.77
N ASP A 11 -1.12 -9.19 9.91
CA ASP A 11 -0.58 -8.21 10.86
C ASP A 11 0.74 -7.62 10.34
N ALA A 12 0.67 -6.38 9.84
CA ALA A 12 1.82 -5.66 9.34
C ALA A 12 2.89 -5.36 10.42
N ARG A 13 2.58 -5.51 11.72
CA ARG A 13 3.56 -5.34 12.81
C ARG A 13 4.65 -6.41 12.79
N LEU A 14 4.36 -7.58 12.20
CA LEU A 14 5.35 -8.64 11.98
C LEU A 14 6.46 -8.21 11.00
N LYS A 15 6.23 -7.12 10.27
CA LYS A 15 7.18 -6.51 9.34
C LYS A 15 7.73 -5.22 9.94
N GLU A 16 8.61 -5.39 10.93
CA GLU A 16 9.27 -4.30 11.64
C GLU A 16 9.98 -3.33 10.69
N GLU A 17 10.46 -3.83 9.53
CA GLU A 17 11.12 -3.00 8.50
C GLU A 17 10.23 -1.87 7.95
N TYR A 18 8.90 -2.00 8.06
CA TYR A 18 7.93 -0.99 7.61
C TYR A 18 7.44 -0.09 8.75
N GLY A 19 7.72 -0.45 10.00
CA GLY A 19 7.40 0.35 11.19
C GLY A 19 5.91 0.59 11.45
N TYR A 20 5.04 -0.31 11.00
CA TYR A 20 3.61 -0.24 11.32
C TYR A 20 3.38 -0.41 12.82
N GLY A 21 2.65 0.53 13.43
CA GLY A 21 2.42 0.58 14.88
C GLY A 21 3.54 1.25 15.69
N VAL A 22 4.66 1.60 15.05
CA VAL A 22 5.74 2.40 15.65
C VAL A 22 5.74 3.82 15.09
N TYR A 23 5.47 3.96 13.78
CA TYR A 23 5.41 5.26 13.11
C TYR A 23 3.96 5.67 12.85
N ASP A 24 3.62 6.90 13.23
CA ASP A 24 2.22 7.37 13.18
C ASP A 24 1.67 7.57 11.75
N ASN A 25 2.55 7.66 10.74
CA ASN A 25 2.17 7.92 9.34
C ASN A 25 2.18 6.66 8.46
N VAL A 26 2.24 5.48 9.08
CA VAL A 26 2.15 4.18 8.40
C VAL A 26 0.77 3.59 8.66
N PHE A 27 0.00 3.39 7.59
CA PHE A 27 -1.37 2.89 7.63
C PHE A 27 -1.50 1.60 6.83
N THR A 28 -2.46 0.74 7.16
CA THR A 28 -2.82 -0.40 6.29
C THR A 28 -3.88 0.00 5.26
N SER A 29 -4.08 -0.84 4.25
CA SER A 29 -5.21 -0.71 3.33
C SER A 29 -6.56 -0.63 4.04
N ALA A 30 -6.74 -1.37 5.15
CA ALA A 30 -7.98 -1.34 5.92
C ALA A 30 -8.15 -0.03 6.70
N ASP A 31 -7.06 0.51 7.26
CA ASP A 31 -7.08 1.81 7.93
C ASP A 31 -7.47 2.92 6.94
N ILE A 32 -6.88 2.92 5.74
CA ILE A 32 -7.22 3.87 4.68
C ILE A 32 -8.68 3.73 4.25
N GLU A 33 -9.19 2.52 4.10
CA GLU A 33 -10.60 2.31 3.73
C GLU A 33 -11.56 2.87 4.79
N ARG A 34 -11.22 2.71 6.08
CA ARG A 34 -11.97 3.33 7.17
C ARG A 34 -11.91 4.85 7.12
N MET A 35 -10.72 5.43 6.92
CA MET A 35 -10.54 6.89 6.83
C MET A 35 -11.27 7.48 5.61
N LEU A 36 -11.31 6.76 4.49
CA LEU A 36 -12.08 7.13 3.30
C LEU A 36 -13.58 7.12 3.58
N ASN A 37 -14.09 6.10 4.30
CA ASN A 37 -15.50 6.03 4.69
C ASN A 37 -15.89 7.15 5.68
N GLU A 38 -15.00 7.51 6.59
CA GLU A 38 -15.19 8.62 7.52
C GLU A 38 -14.96 10.00 6.87
N GLY A 39 -14.42 10.04 5.64
CA GLY A 39 -14.11 11.27 4.90
C GLY A 39 -12.93 12.08 5.46
N ASN A 40 -12.17 11.53 6.40
CA ASN A 40 -11.12 12.21 7.16
C ASN A 40 -9.73 11.59 6.92
N VAL A 41 -9.30 11.56 5.65
CA VAL A 41 -7.94 11.11 5.32
C VAL A 41 -6.94 12.20 5.70
N THR A 42 -6.26 12.04 6.84
CA THR A 42 -5.25 12.97 7.32
C THR A 42 -4.02 12.22 7.82
N THR A 43 -2.85 12.86 7.80
CA THR A 43 -1.68 12.32 8.50
C THR A 43 -1.90 12.38 10.01
N SER A 44 -1.05 11.71 10.78
CA SER A 44 -1.06 11.79 12.26
C SER A 44 -1.07 13.22 12.80
N SER A 45 -0.46 14.17 12.09
CA SER A 45 -0.42 15.59 12.44
C SER A 45 -1.66 16.37 12.00
N GLY A 46 -2.71 15.71 11.48
CA GLY A 46 -3.93 16.34 10.96
C GLY A 46 -3.73 17.06 9.62
N ARG A 47 -2.60 16.86 8.94
CA ARG A 47 -2.28 17.52 7.67
C ARG A 47 -2.75 16.67 6.50
N ARG A 48 -3.05 17.33 5.37
CA ARG A 48 -3.31 16.63 4.12
C ARG A 48 -2.00 16.07 3.56
N PRO A 49 -1.88 14.76 3.28
CA PRO A 49 -0.66 14.19 2.75
C PRO A 49 -0.42 14.72 1.32
N ARG A 50 0.80 15.19 1.03
CA ARG A 50 1.20 15.61 -0.33
C ARG A 50 1.92 14.51 -1.08
N ARG A 51 2.60 13.60 -0.37
CA ARG A 51 3.23 12.43 -0.97
C ARG A 51 2.78 11.16 -0.27
N ILE A 52 2.19 10.25 -1.04
CA ILE A 52 1.66 8.98 -0.54
C ILE A 52 2.37 7.85 -1.26
N ALA A 53 2.93 6.90 -0.51
CA ALA A 53 3.45 5.65 -1.06
C ALA A 53 2.51 4.50 -0.71
N LEU A 54 2.12 3.69 -1.69
CA LEU A 54 1.40 2.45 -1.52
C LEU A 54 2.37 1.28 -1.77
N LEU A 55 2.58 0.44 -0.77
CA LEU A 55 3.40 -0.76 -0.88
C LEU A 55 2.51 -1.98 -1.12
N HIS A 56 2.71 -2.63 -2.27
CA HIS A 56 2.02 -3.86 -2.62
C HIS A 56 2.68 -5.08 -1.97
N CYS A 57 1.91 -6.16 -1.84
CA CYS A 57 2.38 -7.47 -1.36
C CYS A 57 2.92 -7.47 0.08
N VAL A 58 2.34 -6.66 0.98
CA VAL A 58 2.74 -6.70 2.40
C VAL A 58 2.12 -7.94 3.05
N GLY A 59 2.96 -8.86 3.50
CA GLY A 59 2.49 -10.14 4.06
C GLY A 59 1.87 -11.08 3.03
N SER A 60 2.29 -10.99 1.76
CA SER A 60 1.91 -11.91 0.68
C SER A 60 3.07 -12.06 -0.28
N ARG A 61 3.26 -13.26 -0.83
CA ARG A 61 4.47 -13.62 -1.61
C ARG A 61 5.76 -13.38 -0.83
N ASP A 62 5.74 -13.68 0.46
CA ASP A 62 6.88 -13.54 1.36
C ASP A 62 7.06 -14.82 2.17
N GLU A 63 8.09 -15.58 1.81
CA GLU A 63 8.43 -16.86 2.46
C GLU A 63 8.87 -16.65 3.92
N LYS A 64 9.40 -15.47 4.28
CA LYS A 64 9.83 -15.18 5.66
C LYS A 64 8.67 -15.14 6.64
N VAL A 65 7.45 -14.90 6.16
CA VAL A 65 6.22 -14.90 6.97
C VAL A 65 5.33 -16.11 6.62
N CYS A 66 5.92 -17.14 6.01
CA CYS A 66 5.25 -18.37 5.56
C CYS A 66 4.04 -18.11 4.63
N GLN A 67 4.04 -16.99 3.90
CA GLN A 67 2.94 -16.60 3.02
C GLN A 67 3.38 -16.52 1.56
N ALA A 68 3.57 -17.68 0.94
CA ALA A 68 3.94 -17.74 -0.48
C ALA A 68 2.80 -17.35 -1.43
N HIS A 69 1.54 -17.34 -0.96
CA HIS A 69 0.40 -17.02 -1.81
C HIS A 69 0.26 -15.53 -2.12
N CYS A 70 -0.27 -15.25 -3.30
CA CYS A 70 -0.73 -13.92 -3.66
C CYS A 70 -2.18 -13.76 -3.19
N SER A 71 -2.46 -12.68 -2.45
CA SER A 71 -3.82 -12.36 -1.99
C SER A 71 -4.80 -11.99 -3.12
N ARG A 72 -4.34 -11.92 -4.38
CA ARG A 72 -5.06 -11.61 -5.64
C ARG A 72 -5.76 -10.24 -5.72
N VAL A 73 -6.32 -9.77 -4.62
CA VAL A 73 -7.12 -8.53 -4.56
C VAL A 73 -6.29 -7.29 -4.23
N CYS A 74 -5.13 -7.46 -3.57
CA CYS A 74 -4.32 -6.35 -3.08
C CYS A 74 -3.89 -5.36 -4.19
N CYS A 75 -3.61 -5.85 -5.40
CA CYS A 75 -3.25 -4.98 -6.53
C CYS A 75 -4.42 -4.10 -6.97
N ILE A 76 -5.61 -4.69 -7.10
CA ILE A 76 -6.83 -3.98 -7.50
C ILE A 76 -7.22 -2.95 -6.44
N THR A 77 -7.22 -3.36 -5.17
CA THR A 77 -7.50 -2.46 -4.04
C THR A 77 -6.51 -1.31 -4.00
N GLY A 78 -5.22 -1.56 -4.22
CA GLY A 78 -4.20 -0.52 -4.27
C GLY A 78 -4.44 0.52 -5.35
N VAL A 79 -4.77 0.09 -6.58
CA VAL A 79 -5.08 1.01 -7.69
C VAL A 79 -6.33 1.83 -7.38
N LYS A 80 -7.40 1.18 -6.89
CA LYS A 80 -8.63 1.87 -6.50
C LYS A 80 -8.37 2.91 -5.40
N GLN A 81 -7.68 2.52 -4.33
CA GLN A 81 -7.33 3.44 -3.24
C GLN A 81 -6.46 4.59 -3.71
N ALA A 82 -5.50 4.34 -4.61
CA ALA A 82 -4.67 5.39 -5.20
C ALA A 82 -5.51 6.41 -5.99
N MET A 83 -6.50 5.95 -6.78
CA MET A 83 -7.42 6.83 -7.51
C MET A 83 -8.29 7.66 -6.55
N GLU A 84 -8.86 7.04 -5.52
CA GLU A 84 -9.67 7.75 -4.51
C GLU A 84 -8.84 8.80 -3.75
N LEU A 85 -7.62 8.45 -3.34
CA LEU A 85 -6.70 9.40 -2.69
C LEU A 85 -6.36 10.57 -3.61
N LYS A 86 -6.15 10.31 -4.91
CA LYS A 86 -5.88 11.37 -5.89
C LYS A 86 -7.12 12.23 -6.16
N ARG A 87 -8.33 11.67 -6.10
CA ARG A 87 -9.59 12.43 -6.18
C ARG A 87 -9.77 13.38 -5.00
N LEU A 88 -9.46 12.91 -3.78
CA LEU A 88 -9.52 13.72 -2.57
C LEU A 88 -8.40 14.77 -2.51
N PHE A 89 -7.21 14.40 -3.00
CA PHE A 89 -6.01 15.23 -3.01
C PHE A 89 -5.43 15.31 -4.43
N PRO A 90 -6.00 16.16 -5.31
CA PRO A 90 -5.51 16.29 -6.69
C PRO A 90 -4.04 16.74 -6.74
N ASP A 91 -3.60 17.53 -5.77
CA ASP A 91 -2.22 18.02 -5.66
C ASP A 91 -1.23 17.02 -5.05
N ALA A 92 -1.70 15.85 -4.58
CA ALA A 92 -0.83 14.86 -3.94
C ALA A 92 -0.18 13.93 -4.96
N ASP A 93 1.11 13.65 -4.80
CA ASP A 93 1.83 12.64 -5.58
C ASP A 93 1.61 11.26 -4.96
N VAL A 94 1.07 10.34 -5.75
CA VAL A 94 0.78 8.97 -5.32
C VAL A 94 1.71 8.00 -6.03
N PHE A 95 2.50 7.26 -5.26
CA PHE A 95 3.48 6.29 -5.74
C PHE A 95 3.08 4.88 -5.34
N ASN A 96 2.93 3.98 -6.31
CA ASN A 96 2.65 2.57 -6.09
C ASN A 96 3.93 1.75 -6.28
N PHE A 97 4.42 1.15 -5.20
CA PHE A 97 5.56 0.24 -5.20
C PHE A 97 5.07 -1.20 -5.37
N TYR A 98 5.39 -1.80 -6.51
CA TYR A 98 4.92 -3.12 -6.86
C TYR A 98 6.03 -4.02 -7.38
N MET A 99 5.84 -5.34 -7.24
CA MET A 99 6.67 -6.34 -7.92
C MET A 99 6.05 -6.71 -9.27
N ASP A 100 4.79 -7.17 -9.23
CA ASP A 100 3.97 -7.47 -10.39
C ASP A 100 2.56 -6.91 -10.15
N ILE A 101 2.03 -6.14 -11.10
CA ILE A 101 0.62 -5.71 -11.06
C ILE A 101 -0.23 -6.81 -11.64
N ARG A 102 -1.17 -7.30 -10.86
CA ARG A 102 -2.09 -8.36 -11.27
C ARG A 102 -3.54 -7.87 -11.19
N MET A 103 -4.05 -7.45 -12.35
CA MET A 103 -5.42 -6.96 -12.51
C MET A 103 -6.29 -8.09 -13.08
N PHE A 104 -6.82 -8.95 -12.21
CA PHE A 104 -7.61 -10.10 -12.63
C PHE A 104 -9.08 -9.75 -12.84
N GLY A 105 -9.55 -9.79 -14.08
CA GLY A 105 -10.96 -9.63 -14.44
C GLY A 105 -11.21 -8.55 -15.48
N PRO A 106 -12.42 -8.52 -16.07
CA PRO A 106 -12.77 -7.54 -17.09
C PRO A 106 -12.80 -6.11 -16.50
N GLY A 107 -12.19 -5.15 -17.20
CA GLY A 107 -12.20 -3.73 -16.83
C GLY A 107 -11.14 -3.31 -15.81
N TYR A 108 -10.45 -4.22 -15.14
CA TYR A 108 -9.40 -3.85 -14.18
C TYR A 108 -8.11 -3.36 -14.85
N GLU A 109 -7.79 -3.85 -16.05
CA GLU A 109 -6.68 -3.30 -16.84
C GLU A 109 -6.98 -1.87 -17.32
N GLU A 110 -8.24 -1.60 -17.69
CA GLU A 110 -8.70 -0.25 -18.03
C GLU A 110 -8.57 0.69 -16.83
N MET A 111 -8.97 0.25 -15.64
CA MET A 111 -8.80 1.01 -14.39
C MET A 111 -7.32 1.32 -14.12
N TYR A 112 -6.42 0.37 -14.37
CA TYR A 112 -4.99 0.62 -14.24
C TYR A 112 -4.49 1.67 -15.24
N ARG A 113 -4.92 1.59 -16.50
CA ARG A 113 -4.58 2.61 -17.52
C ARG A 113 -5.16 3.97 -17.16
N GLU A 114 -6.39 4.02 -16.67
CA GLU A 114 -7.05 5.24 -16.21
C GLU A 114 -6.29 5.86 -15.03
N ALA A 115 -5.87 5.06 -14.06
CA ALA A 115 -5.04 5.49 -12.93
C ALA A 115 -3.73 6.15 -13.40
N GLN A 116 -3.08 5.60 -14.43
CA GLN A 116 -1.86 6.16 -15.00
C GLN A 116 -2.13 7.43 -15.81
N GLN A 117 -3.08 7.40 -16.73
CA GLN A 117 -3.31 8.45 -17.73
C GLN A 117 -4.09 9.64 -17.18
N ASN A 118 -5.15 9.38 -16.41
CA ASN A 118 -6.08 10.42 -15.96
C ASN A 118 -5.71 10.95 -14.57
N TYR A 119 -5.22 10.08 -13.68
CA TYR A 119 -4.88 10.45 -12.31
C TYR A 119 -3.38 10.70 -12.11
N ASN A 120 -2.55 10.49 -13.14
CA ASN A 120 -1.10 10.69 -13.08
C ASN A 120 -0.45 9.95 -11.90
N ILE A 121 -0.93 8.73 -11.60
CA ILE A 121 -0.40 7.90 -10.53
C ILE A 121 0.90 7.25 -10.99
N HIS A 122 1.94 7.35 -10.16
CA HIS A 122 3.24 6.79 -10.46
C HIS A 122 3.32 5.34 -10.01
N PHE A 123 3.77 4.47 -10.91
CA PHE A 123 3.99 3.05 -10.63
C PHE A 123 5.48 2.77 -10.69
N VAL A 124 6.06 2.38 -9.56
CA VAL A 124 7.48 2.07 -9.42
C VAL A 124 7.63 0.58 -9.18
N ARG A 125 8.34 -0.09 -10.10
CA ARG A 125 8.61 -1.51 -9.97
C ARG A 125 9.79 -1.73 -9.04
N GLY A 126 9.48 -1.98 -7.77
CA GLY A 126 10.47 -2.09 -6.73
C GLY A 126 9.84 -2.49 -5.41
N ARG A 127 10.67 -3.05 -4.53
CA ARG A 127 10.29 -3.35 -3.16
C ARG A 127 10.92 -2.32 -2.23
N ILE A 128 10.15 -1.86 -1.25
CA ILE A 128 10.68 -1.05 -0.15
C ILE A 128 11.48 -2.00 0.76
N SER A 129 12.75 -1.65 0.99
CA SER A 129 13.66 -2.37 1.88
C SER A 129 13.40 -1.99 3.32
N GLU A 130 13.24 -0.70 3.59
CA GLU A 130 12.99 -0.16 4.94
C GLU A 130 12.30 1.20 4.89
N ALA A 131 11.55 1.50 5.95
CA ALA A 131 11.01 2.82 6.24
C ALA A 131 11.63 3.35 7.54
N SER A 132 11.95 4.63 7.56
CA SER A 132 12.51 5.32 8.73
C SER A 132 11.80 6.66 8.93
N PRO A 133 11.52 7.08 10.17
CA PRO A 133 10.92 8.37 10.45
C PRO A 133 11.98 9.46 10.30
N THR A 134 11.57 10.64 9.86
CA THR A 134 12.41 11.84 9.83
C THR A 134 12.05 12.77 10.97
N TYR A 135 12.98 13.66 11.36
CA TYR A 135 12.74 14.66 12.40
C TYR A 135 11.55 15.59 12.11
N ASP A 136 11.24 15.81 10.82
CA ASP A 136 10.10 16.62 10.39
C ASP A 136 8.73 15.89 10.48
N GLY A 137 8.69 14.67 11.01
CA GLY A 137 7.48 13.85 11.09
C GLY A 137 7.07 13.23 9.75
N ARG A 138 7.97 13.17 8.76
CA ARG A 138 7.77 12.44 7.50
C ARG A 138 8.37 11.05 7.59
N LEU A 139 8.11 10.22 6.58
CA LEU A 139 8.71 8.90 6.43
C LEU A 139 9.70 8.94 5.28
N GLN A 140 10.94 8.55 5.54
CA GLN A 140 11.91 8.25 4.51
C GLN A 140 11.81 6.76 4.17
N ILE A 141 11.48 6.46 2.92
CA ILE A 141 11.49 5.09 2.41
C ILE A 141 12.73 4.87 1.54
N LYS A 142 13.33 3.69 1.70
CA LYS A 142 14.39 3.19 0.81
C LYS A 142 13.82 2.03 0.02
N ALA A 143 13.82 2.17 -1.29
CA ALA A 143 13.38 1.14 -2.22
C ALA A 143 14.48 0.84 -3.23
N GLU A 144 14.43 -0.34 -3.82
CA GLU A 144 15.26 -0.66 -4.97
C GLU A 144 14.38 -0.63 -6.22
N ASP A 145 14.70 0.27 -7.15
CA ASP A 145 14.03 0.30 -8.44
C ASP A 145 14.67 -0.74 -9.37
N THR A 146 13.91 -1.79 -9.65
CA THR A 146 14.37 -2.91 -10.48
C THR A 146 14.50 -2.55 -11.96
N LEU A 147 13.85 -1.46 -12.42
CA LEU A 147 13.97 -1.00 -13.80
C LEU A 147 15.28 -0.26 -14.05
N THR A 148 15.73 0.51 -13.06
CA THR A 148 16.96 1.31 -13.16
C THR A 148 18.16 0.65 -12.47
N GLY A 149 17.92 -0.39 -11.66
CA GLY A 149 18.94 -1.08 -10.86
C GLY A 149 19.57 -0.17 -9.80
N ARG A 150 18.88 0.90 -9.39
CA ARG A 150 19.41 1.91 -8.47
C ARG A 150 18.62 1.96 -7.17
N PRO A 151 19.30 2.17 -6.03
CA PRO A 151 18.61 2.46 -4.79
C PRO A 151 17.92 3.82 -4.89
N LEU A 152 16.61 3.82 -4.65
CA LEU A 152 15.76 5.00 -4.58
C LEU A 152 15.54 5.36 -3.11
N ARG A 153 15.84 6.60 -2.73
CA ARG A 153 15.47 7.16 -1.43
C ARG A 153 14.47 8.28 -1.66
N MET A 154 13.30 8.19 -1.04
CA MET A 154 12.31 9.27 -1.11
C MET A 154 11.64 9.50 0.23
N SER A 155 11.28 10.77 0.47
CA SER A 155 10.49 11.15 1.64
C SER A 155 9.02 11.27 1.26
N VAL A 156 8.16 10.61 2.03
CA VAL A 156 6.72 10.55 1.88
C VAL A 156 6.04 11.01 3.17
N ASP A 157 4.85 11.61 3.04
CA ASP A 157 4.06 12.04 4.21
C ASP A 157 3.23 10.89 4.76
N MET A 158 2.89 9.91 3.92
CA MET A 158 2.05 8.76 4.27
C MET A 158 2.54 7.50 3.56
N LEU A 159 2.66 6.40 4.29
CA LEU A 159 2.96 5.08 3.76
C LEU A 159 1.76 4.16 4.01
N VAL A 160 1.21 3.59 2.93
CA VAL A 160 0.07 2.68 2.96
C VAL A 160 0.57 1.27 2.63
N LEU A 161 0.34 0.36 3.56
CA LEU A 161 0.70 -1.04 3.44
C LEU A 161 -0.51 -1.84 2.95
N LEU A 162 -0.44 -2.34 1.71
CA LEU A 162 -1.49 -3.20 1.17
C LEU A 162 -1.30 -4.62 1.73
N VAL A 163 -1.93 -4.84 2.88
CA VAL A 163 -1.82 -6.09 3.65
C VAL A 163 -2.56 -7.23 2.96
N GLY A 164 -1.93 -8.40 3.01
CA GLY A 164 -2.50 -9.64 2.50
C GLY A 164 -3.63 -10.20 3.37
N MET A 165 -4.29 -11.22 2.84
CA MET A 165 -5.27 -12.03 3.57
C MET A 165 -4.64 -13.35 4.01
N ARG A 166 -4.92 -13.75 5.25
CA ARG A 166 -4.54 -15.05 5.84
C ARG A 166 -5.80 -15.84 6.15
N ALA A 167 -5.65 -17.17 6.17
CA ALA A 167 -6.67 -18.05 6.73
C ALA A 167 -6.95 -17.65 8.19
N ASN A 168 -8.20 -17.81 8.60
CA ASN A 168 -8.66 -17.44 9.93
C ASN A 168 -8.07 -18.42 10.97
N ASP A 169 -7.64 -17.93 12.13
CA ASP A 169 -6.96 -18.75 13.15
C ASP A 169 -7.90 -19.80 13.79
N SER A 170 -9.21 -19.72 13.53
CA SER A 170 -10.25 -20.62 14.03
C SER A 170 -10.50 -21.87 13.16
N ASN A 171 -9.61 -22.18 12.22
CA ASN A 171 -9.80 -23.24 11.23
C ASN A 171 -8.65 -24.24 11.19
#